data_AF-A0A849NLJ8-F1
#
_entry.id   AF-A0A849NLJ8-F1
#
_cell.length_a   1.000
_cell.length_b   1.000
_cell.length_c   1.000
_cell.angle_alpha   90.00
_cell.angle_beta   90.00
_cell.angle_gamma   90.00
#
_symmetry.space_group_name_H-M   'P 1'
#
loop_
_entity.id
_entity.type
_entity.pdbx_description
1 polymer ?
#
loop_
_entity_poly.entity_id
_entity_poly.type
_entity_poly.pdbx_seq_one_letter_code
_entity_poly.pdbx_strand_id
1 'polypeptide(L)'
;MKVLWTVIPFIPFLTRLILIGFFRTLMKDILEEEELDRDSHRNYILAMTGFSFSGLLAVTLLEATVIQGFNLTIFYLFISFLFFLFSLNFQGYKSRRWQDQLSTAFTEIASLSLILSIISVLFIKKFDQTFSLVLSILAFSIWSMDHIIRLCLQSKYLFKKKER
;
A
#
# COMPACT_ATOMS: atom_id res chain seq x y z
N MET A 1 19.21 -3.52 -12.34
CA MET A 1 18.29 -4.21 -11.40
C MET A 1 17.81 -3.35 -10.22
N LYS A 2 18.60 -2.44 -9.63
CA LYS A 2 18.18 -1.63 -8.46
C LYS A 2 16.93 -0.75 -8.71
N VAL A 3 16.80 -0.18 -9.91
CA VAL A 3 15.67 0.70 -10.28
C VAL A 3 14.32 -0.04 -10.30
N LEU A 4 14.31 -1.32 -10.68
CA LEU A 4 13.06 -2.09 -10.75
C LEU A 4 12.44 -2.22 -9.35
N TRP A 5 13.27 -2.58 -8.36
CA TRP A 5 12.86 -2.73 -6.97
C TRP A 5 12.31 -1.44 -6.35
N THR A 6 12.84 -0.27 -6.73
CA THR A 6 12.32 1.00 -6.25
C THR A 6 10.96 1.36 -6.84
N VAL A 7 10.58 0.80 -7.99
CA VAL A 7 9.33 1.13 -8.70
C VAL A 7 8.18 0.19 -8.35
N ILE A 8 8.46 -1.07 -7.99
CA ILE A 8 7.43 -2.08 -7.67
C ILE A 8 6.36 -1.58 -6.67
N PRO A 9 6.71 -0.88 -5.56
CA PRO A 9 5.71 -0.39 -4.62
C PRO A 9 4.63 0.51 -5.23
N PHE A 10 4.92 1.16 -6.36
CA PHE A 10 4.04 2.13 -7.01
C PHE A 10 3.07 1.51 -8.02
N ILE A 11 3.11 0.20 -8.23
CA ILE A 11 2.16 -0.52 -9.11
C ILE A 11 0.69 -0.22 -8.75
N PRO A 12 0.26 -0.23 -7.47
CA PRO A 12 -1.13 0.07 -7.11
C PRO A 12 -1.55 1.48 -7.49
N PHE A 13 -0.60 2.43 -7.46
CA PHE A 13 -0.87 3.79 -7.89
C PHE A 13 -1.26 3.85 -9.36
N LEU A 14 -0.51 3.14 -10.20
CA LEU A 14 -0.76 3.11 -11.64
C LEU A 14 -2.11 2.46 -11.96
N THR A 15 -2.44 1.33 -11.33
CA THR A 15 -3.73 0.65 -11.57
C THR A 15 -4.91 1.53 -11.16
N ARG A 16 -4.78 2.25 -10.04
CA ARG A 16 -5.79 3.20 -9.56
C ARG A 16 -5.91 4.45 -10.42
N LEU A 17 -4.78 5.00 -10.90
CA LEU A 17 -4.79 6.13 -11.84
C LEU A 17 -5.48 5.77 -13.15
N ILE A 18 -5.23 4.58 -13.68
CA ILE A 18 -5.91 4.07 -14.87
C ILE A 18 -7.43 4.05 -14.64
N LEU A 19 -7.87 3.51 -13.50
CA LEU A 19 -9.29 3.46 -13.14
C LEU A 19 -9.90 4.86 -12.98
N ILE A 20 -9.20 5.81 -12.35
CA ILE A 20 -9.63 7.22 -12.26
C ILE A 20 -9.76 7.83 -13.66
N GLY A 21 -8.80 7.57 -14.55
CA GLY A 21 -8.81 8.06 -15.93
C GLY A 21 -10.00 7.54 -16.73
N PHE A 22 -10.27 6.23 -16.66
CA PHE A 22 -11.40 5.58 -17.35
C PHE A 22 -12.76 6.11 -16.88
N PHE A 23 -12.91 6.40 -15.59
CA PHE A 23 -14.17 6.85 -14.99
C PHE A 23 -14.16 8.34 -14.59
N ARG A 24 -13.38 9.18 -15.28
CA ARG A 24 -13.13 10.59 -14.92
C ARG A 24 -14.36 11.43 -14.60
N THR A 25 -15.50 11.13 -15.23
CA THR A 25 -16.77 11.85 -15.01
C THR A 25 -17.34 11.53 -13.63
N LEU A 26 -17.49 10.24 -13.32
CA LEU A 26 -17.95 9.75 -12.01
C LEU A 26 -17.00 10.10 -10.86
N MET A 27 -15.71 10.27 -11.16
CA MET A 27 -14.69 10.59 -10.16
C MET A 27 -14.85 11.99 -9.55
N LYS A 28 -15.61 12.88 -10.20
CA LYS A 28 -15.91 14.23 -9.70
C LYS A 28 -17.08 14.24 -8.72
N ASP A 29 -17.83 13.16 -8.63
CA ASP A 29 -18.97 13.03 -7.72
C ASP A 29 -18.53 13.26 -6.27
N ILE A 30 -19.38 13.98 -5.55
CA ILE A 30 -19.27 14.15 -4.10
C ILE A 30 -19.65 12.81 -3.46
N LEU A 31 -18.89 12.39 -2.46
CA LEU A 31 -19.16 11.16 -1.71
C LEU A 31 -20.42 11.35 -0.86
N GLU A 32 -21.27 10.32 -0.84
CA GLU A 32 -22.42 10.27 0.07
C GLU A 32 -21.93 10.09 1.52
N GLU A 33 -22.77 10.46 2.50
CA GLU A 33 -22.38 10.42 3.92
C GLU A 33 -21.97 9.02 4.39
N GLU A 34 -22.62 7.99 3.85
CA GLU A 34 -22.25 6.58 4.07
C GLU A 34 -20.86 6.24 3.48
N GLU A 35 -20.49 6.82 2.34
CA GLU A 35 -19.18 6.61 1.69
C GLU A 35 -18.06 7.38 2.41
N LEU A 36 -18.40 8.35 3.26
CA LEU A 36 -17.41 9.08 4.02
C LEU A 36 -16.75 8.20 5.09
N ASP A 37 -17.45 7.25 5.73
CA ASP A 37 -17.01 6.36 6.83
C ASP A 37 -15.53 6.50 7.21
N ARG A 38 -15.21 7.64 7.85
CA ARG A 38 -13.83 8.10 7.99
C ARG A 38 -13.14 7.30 9.08
N ASP A 39 -13.86 6.94 10.14
CA ASP A 39 -13.23 6.53 11.40
C ASP A 39 -12.78 5.07 11.39
N SER A 40 -13.55 4.17 10.76
CA SER A 40 -13.20 2.75 10.64
C SER A 40 -11.89 2.56 9.88
N HIS A 41 -11.73 3.25 8.75
CA HIS A 41 -10.52 3.19 7.93
C HIS A 41 -9.32 3.88 8.59
N ARG A 42 -9.55 4.99 9.30
CA ARG A 42 -8.49 5.75 9.97
C ARG A 42 -7.82 4.98 11.09
N ASN A 43 -8.58 4.21 11.89
CA ASN A 43 -8.00 3.42 12.99
C ASN A 43 -7.01 2.37 12.49
N TYR A 44 -7.37 1.66 11.42
CA TYR A 44 -6.46 0.70 10.76
C TYR A 44 -5.20 1.40 10.22
N ILE A 45 -5.37 2.50 9.48
CA ILE A 45 -4.23 3.24 8.90
C ILE A 45 -3.31 3.77 10.01
N LEU A 46 -3.86 4.28 11.12
CA LEU A 46 -3.09 4.79 12.25
C LEU A 46 -2.25 3.67 12.90
N ALA A 47 -2.85 2.50 13.14
CA ALA A 47 -2.14 1.35 13.69
C ALA A 47 -0.99 0.91 12.77
N MET A 48 -1.24 0.83 11.46
CA MET A 48 -0.23 0.45 10.48
C MET A 48 0.87 1.51 10.30
N THR A 49 0.54 2.79 10.45
CA THR A 49 1.50 3.89 10.49
C THR A 49 2.44 3.74 11.68
N GLY A 50 1.89 3.49 12.88
CA GLY A 50 2.69 3.24 14.09
C GLY A 50 3.58 2.01 13.96
N PHE A 51 3.06 0.93 13.37
CA PHE A 51 3.80 -0.31 13.12
C PHE A 51 4.98 -0.08 12.17
N SER A 52 4.74 0.55 11.01
CA SER A 52 5.77 0.82 10.01
C SER A 52 6.86 1.77 10.56
N PHE A 53 6.48 2.80 11.31
CA PHE A 53 7.43 3.69 11.98
C PHE A 53 8.28 2.96 13.02
N SER A 54 7.67 2.13 13.86
CA SER A 54 8.39 1.35 14.88
C SER A 54 9.36 0.36 14.24
N GLY A 55 8.92 -0.32 13.17
CA GLY A 55 9.77 -1.21 12.38
C GLY A 55 10.95 -0.46 11.73
N LEU A 56 10.71 0.73 11.18
CA LEU A 56 11.75 1.58 10.60
C LEU A 56 12.83 1.92 11.64
N LEU A 57 12.43 2.39 12.83
CA LEU A 57 13.37 2.69 13.90
C LEU A 57 14.16 1.46 14.34
N ALA A 58 13.48 0.33 14.55
CA ALA A 58 14.12 -0.92 14.98
C ALA A 58 15.16 -1.40 13.97
N VAL A 59 14.83 -1.43 12.68
CA VAL A 59 15.77 -1.87 11.63
C VAL A 59 16.92 -0.88 11.46
N THR A 60 16.66 0.42 11.53
CA THR A 60 17.71 1.45 11.44
C THR A 60 18.71 1.34 12.59
N LEU A 61 18.23 1.13 13.82
CA LEU A 61 19.09 0.91 14.98
C LEU A 61 19.90 -0.38 14.87
N LEU A 62 19.31 -1.46 14.34
CA LEU A 62 20.02 -2.72 14.09
C LEU A 62 21.10 -2.57 13.01
N GLU A 63 20.84 -1.80 11.95
CA GLU A 63 21.83 -1.54 10.89
C GLU A 63 23.01 -0.72 11.40
N ALA A 64 22.76 0.25 12.28
CA ALA A 64 23.81 1.05 12.90
C ALA A 64 24.72 0.25 13.85
N THR A 65 24.25 -0.88 14.37
CA THR A 65 24.92 -1.60 15.48
C THR A 65 25.48 -2.97 15.13
N VAL A 66 24.87 -3.73 14.21
CA VAL A 66 25.21 -5.17 14.06
C VAL A 66 25.40 -5.62 12.60
N ILE A 67 24.56 -5.18 11.66
CA ILE A 67 24.46 -5.82 10.33
C ILE A 67 24.30 -4.77 9.23
N GLN A 68 25.15 -4.84 8.20
CA GLN A 68 25.00 -4.04 6.99
C GLN A 68 24.06 -4.71 5.98
N GLY A 69 23.34 -3.90 5.21
CA GLY A 69 22.56 -4.37 4.05
C GLY A 69 21.05 -4.22 4.19
N PHE A 70 20.57 -3.51 5.22
CA PHE A 70 19.14 -3.24 5.42
C PHE A 70 18.62 -2.03 4.65
N ASN A 71 19.46 -1.33 3.89
CA ASN A 71 19.09 -0.20 3.03
C ASN A 71 17.75 -0.39 2.28
N LEU A 72 17.53 -1.56 1.66
CA LEU A 72 16.29 -1.83 0.91
C LEU A 72 15.08 -2.04 1.83
N THR A 73 15.27 -2.72 2.96
CA THR A 73 14.24 -2.87 4.00
C THR A 73 13.86 -1.52 4.59
N ILE A 74 14.83 -0.68 4.95
CA ILE A 74 14.63 0.68 5.46
C ILE A 74 13.87 1.52 4.45
N PHE A 75 14.29 1.48 3.17
CA PHE A 75 13.59 2.18 2.09
C PHE A 75 12.12 1.78 2.03
N TYR A 76 11.80 0.49 2.01
CA TYR A 76 10.40 0.04 1.95
C TYR A 76 9.59 0.38 3.21
N LEU A 77 10.19 0.27 4.40
CA LEU A 77 9.52 0.68 5.65
C LEU A 77 9.22 2.18 5.65
N PHE A 78 10.16 2.99 5.15
CA PHE A 78 9.99 4.44 5.04
C PHE A 78 8.90 4.80 4.03
N ILE A 79 8.88 4.18 2.85
CA ILE A 79 7.81 4.35 1.87
C ILE A 79 6.46 3.91 2.48
N SER A 80 6.42 2.76 3.15
CA SER A 80 5.21 2.28 3.85
C SER A 80 4.67 3.32 4.84
N PHE A 81 5.53 3.83 5.71
CA PHE A 81 5.18 4.85 6.69
C PHE A 81 4.65 6.13 6.04
N LEU A 82 5.36 6.68 5.06
CA LEU A 82 4.94 7.91 4.38
C LEU A 82 3.59 7.74 3.68
N PHE A 83 3.36 6.62 3.00
CA PHE A 83 2.11 6.41 2.27
C PHE A 83 0.92 6.10 3.19
N PHE A 84 1.13 5.44 4.33
CA PHE A 84 0.07 5.37 5.34
C PHE A 84 -0.25 6.76 5.91
N LEU A 85 0.76 7.60 6.16
CA LEU A 85 0.55 8.97 6.63
C LEU A 85 -0.19 9.82 5.58
N PHE A 86 0.18 9.73 4.30
CA PHE A 86 -0.57 10.38 3.22
C PHE A 86 -2.01 9.87 3.14
N SER A 87 -2.21 8.55 3.22
CA SER A 87 -3.56 7.97 3.20
C SER A 87 -4.41 8.47 4.37
N LEU A 88 -3.85 8.56 5.57
CA LEU A 88 -4.53 9.06 6.76
C LEU A 88 -5.02 10.50 6.57
N ASN A 89 -4.14 11.36 6.01
CA ASN A 89 -4.51 12.74 5.70
C ASN A 89 -5.58 12.81 4.61
N PHE A 90 -5.43 12.04 3.53
CA PHE A 90 -6.43 12.02 2.47
C PHE A 90 -7.80 11.53 2.95
N GLN A 91 -7.87 10.52 3.82
CA GLN A 91 -9.13 10.08 4.45
C GLN A 91 -9.76 11.18 5.30
N GLY A 92 -8.96 12.01 5.99
CA GLY A 92 -9.45 13.11 6.80
C GLY A 92 -10.14 14.22 5.99
N TYR A 93 -9.68 14.47 4.77
CA TYR A 93 -10.15 15.57 3.92
C TYR A 93 -10.92 15.11 2.66
N LYS A 94 -11.27 13.83 2.56
CA LYS A 94 -11.99 13.32 1.38
C LYS A 94 -13.40 13.91 1.31
N SER A 95 -13.74 14.35 0.10
CA SER A 95 -15.01 14.93 -0.32
C SER A 95 -15.46 14.38 -1.66
N ARG A 96 -14.53 13.98 -2.52
CA ARG A 96 -14.79 13.48 -3.87
C ARG A 96 -14.24 12.08 -4.07
N ARG A 97 -14.86 11.36 -4.99
CA ARG A 97 -14.51 9.95 -5.28
C ARG A 97 -13.07 9.73 -5.76
N TRP A 98 -12.49 10.67 -6.50
CA TRP A 98 -11.07 10.58 -6.85
C TRP A 98 -10.13 10.61 -5.64
N GLN A 99 -10.50 11.34 -4.58
CA GLN A 99 -9.69 11.42 -3.35
C GLN A 99 -9.74 10.10 -2.58
N ASP A 100 -10.90 9.45 -2.56
CA ASP A 100 -11.06 8.11 -2.01
C ASP A 100 -10.23 7.08 -2.77
N GLN A 101 -10.20 7.15 -4.10
CA GLN A 101 -9.33 6.29 -4.92
C GLN A 101 -7.84 6.54 -4.70
N LEU A 102 -7.43 7.80 -4.54
CA LEU A 102 -6.03 8.10 -4.21
C LEU A 102 -5.65 7.65 -2.81
N SER A 103 -6.52 7.84 -1.82
CA SER A 103 -6.29 7.32 -0.48
C SER A 103 -6.15 5.80 -0.50
N THR A 104 -7.03 5.10 -1.22
CA THR A 104 -6.94 3.65 -1.38
C THR A 104 -5.63 3.25 -2.04
N ALA A 105 -5.21 3.96 -3.11
CA ALA A 105 -3.93 3.72 -3.77
C ALA A 105 -2.74 3.88 -2.80
N PHE A 106 -2.75 4.93 -1.97
CA PHE A 106 -1.71 5.13 -0.96
C PHE A 106 -1.68 4.02 0.07
N THR A 107 -2.83 3.55 0.55
CA THR A 107 -2.90 2.39 1.46
C THR A 107 -2.33 1.12 0.81
N GLU A 108 -2.62 0.89 -0.48
CA GLU A 108 -2.11 -0.27 -1.22
C GLU A 108 -0.60 -0.20 -1.49
N ILE A 109 -0.06 0.98 -1.81
CA ILE A 109 1.40 1.21 -1.90
C ILE A 109 2.05 0.95 -0.55
N ALA A 110 1.45 1.44 0.53
CA ALA A 110 1.98 1.31 1.87
C ALA A 110 2.03 -0.15 2.33
N SER A 111 0.95 -0.92 2.08
CA SER A 111 0.87 -2.34 2.41
C SER A 111 1.83 -3.19 1.56
N LEU A 112 1.93 -2.91 0.25
CA LEU A 112 2.89 -3.59 -0.62
C LEU A 112 4.33 -3.34 -0.17
N SER A 113 4.65 -2.08 0.15
CA SER A 113 5.97 -1.70 0.67
C SER A 113 6.29 -2.45 1.96
N LEU A 114 5.32 -2.57 2.87
CA LEU A 114 5.51 -3.32 4.10
C LEU A 114 5.83 -4.79 3.82
N ILE A 115 5.12 -5.44 2.89
CA ILE A 115 5.38 -6.82 2.48
C ILE A 115 6.77 -6.95 1.86
N LEU A 116 7.16 -6.03 0.97
CA LEU A 116 8.49 -6.01 0.37
C LEU A 116 9.59 -5.79 1.40
N SER A 117 9.34 -5.03 2.47
CA SER A 117 10.31 -4.89 3.57
C SER A 117 10.54 -6.23 4.29
N ILE A 118 9.47 -7.00 4.54
CA ILE A 118 9.55 -8.31 5.18
C ILE A 118 10.32 -9.26 4.28
N ILE A 119 9.97 -9.31 3.00
CA ILE A 119 10.67 -10.10 1.99
C ILE A 119 12.16 -9.74 1.95
N SER A 120 12.48 -8.44 1.92
CA SER A 120 13.87 -7.97 1.95
C SER A 120 14.63 -8.47 3.18
N VAL A 121 14.02 -8.45 4.37
CA VAL A 121 14.63 -9.00 5.59
C VAL A 121 14.88 -10.51 5.48
N LEU A 122 13.94 -11.28 4.90
CA LEU A 122 14.08 -12.73 4.72
C LEU A 122 15.30 -13.08 3.85
N PHE A 123 15.59 -12.29 2.83
CA PHE A 123 16.75 -12.51 1.96
C PHE A 123 18.07 -11.95 2.50
N ILE A 124 18.02 -11.01 3.46
CA ILE A 124 19.22 -10.50 4.15
C ILE A 124 19.71 -11.49 5.20
N LYS A 125 18.77 -12.03 6.00
CA LYS A 125 19.10 -13.10 6.94
C LYS A 125 19.37 -14.36 6.12
N LYS A 126 20.45 -15.09 6.43
CA LYS A 126 20.79 -16.36 5.77
C LYS A 126 19.81 -17.49 6.14
N PHE A 127 18.51 -17.23 6.05
CA PHE A 127 17.49 -18.26 6.12
C PHE A 127 17.64 -19.18 4.92
N ASP A 128 17.07 -20.39 5.06
CA ASP A 128 16.97 -21.29 3.92
C ASP A 128 16.29 -20.58 2.73
N GLN A 129 16.90 -20.74 1.55
CA GLN A 129 16.47 -20.05 0.34
C GLN A 129 15.08 -20.53 -0.09
N THR A 130 14.79 -21.82 0.09
CA THR A 130 13.48 -22.41 -0.22
C THR A 130 12.41 -21.82 0.68
N PHE A 131 12.67 -21.76 1.99
CA PHE A 131 11.79 -21.12 2.97
C PHE A 131 11.49 -19.65 2.63
N SER A 132 12.54 -18.87 2.35
CA SER A 132 12.42 -17.45 2.01
C SER A 132 11.60 -17.23 0.74
N LEU A 133 11.80 -18.08 -0.27
CA LEU A 133 11.08 -18.03 -1.53
C LEU A 133 9.59 -18.40 -1.36
N VAL A 134 9.29 -19.47 -0.62
CA VAL A 134 7.90 -19.89 -0.35
C VAL A 134 7.14 -18.80 0.40
N LEU A 135 7.72 -18.23 1.46
CA LEU A 135 7.08 -17.14 2.20
C LEU A 135 6.87 -15.89 1.34
N SER A 136 7.84 -15.56 0.49
CA SER A 136 7.74 -14.40 -0.39
C SER A 136 6.61 -14.58 -1.42
N ILE A 137 6.51 -15.76 -2.03
CA ILE A 137 5.42 -16.08 -2.96
C ILE A 137 4.08 -16.03 -2.24
N LEU A 138 3.96 -16.61 -1.05
CA LEU A 138 2.73 -16.63 -0.28
C LEU A 138 2.26 -15.21 0.07
N ALA A 139 3.15 -14.39 0.66
CA ALA A 139 2.84 -13.02 1.06
C ALA A 139 2.44 -12.15 -0.14
N PHE A 140 3.19 -12.25 -1.24
CA PHE A 140 2.89 -11.51 -2.47
C PHE A 140 1.57 -11.97 -3.12
N SER A 141 1.28 -13.27 -3.10
CA SER A 141 0.04 -13.83 -3.67
C SER A 141 -1.19 -13.38 -2.90
N ILE A 142 -1.14 -13.39 -1.56
CA ILE A 142 -2.23 -12.92 -0.70
C ILE A 142 -2.52 -11.44 -1.00
N TRP A 143 -1.49 -10.60 -1.04
CA TRP A 143 -1.64 -9.19 -1.35
C TRP A 143 -2.17 -8.95 -2.75
N SER A 144 -1.65 -9.68 -3.75
CA SER A 144 -2.09 -9.54 -5.15
C SER A 144 -3.55 -9.93 -5.31
N MET A 145 -4.00 -11.00 -4.64
CA MET A 145 -5.39 -11.42 -4.66
C MET A 145 -6.32 -10.35 -4.06
N ASP A 146 -5.98 -9.79 -2.89
CA ASP A 146 -6.75 -8.70 -2.27
C ASP A 146 -6.81 -7.47 -3.19
N HIS A 147 -5.68 -7.06 -3.76
CA HIS A 147 -5.61 -5.92 -4.68
C HIS A 147 -6.49 -6.13 -5.93
N ILE A 148 -6.40 -7.30 -6.57
CA ILE A 148 -7.20 -7.63 -7.75
C ILE A 148 -8.69 -7.64 -7.40
N ILE A 149 -9.08 -8.27 -6.29
CA ILE A 149 -10.48 -8.32 -5.85
C ILE A 149 -11.03 -6.90 -5.64
N ARG A 150 -10.28 -6.02 -4.95
CA ARG A 150 -10.68 -4.62 -4.74
C ARG A 150 -10.85 -3.87 -6.05
N LEU A 151 -9.90 -4.00 -6.98
CA LEU A 151 -10.00 -3.36 -8.31
C LEU A 151 -11.20 -3.89 -9.10
N CYS A 152 -11.47 -5.20 -9.07
CA CYS A 152 -12.61 -5.81 -9.73
C CYS A 152 -13.95 -5.32 -9.16
N LEU A 153 -14.09 -5.29 -7.84
CA LEU A 153 -15.30 -4.81 -7.17
C LEU A 153 -15.55 -3.33 -7.47
N GLN A 154 -14.50 -2.51 -7.38
CA GLN A 154 -14.54 -1.08 -7.70
C GLN A 154 -14.98 -0.84 -9.15
N SER A 155 -14.36 -1.58 -10.09
CA SER A 155 -14.68 -1.46 -11.51
C SER A 155 -16.12 -1.84 -11.78
N LYS A 156 -16.59 -2.99 -11.25
CA LYS A 156 -17.99 -3.43 -11.37
C LYS A 156 -18.97 -2.38 -10.86
N TYR A 157 -18.69 -1.80 -9.70
CA TYR A 157 -19.52 -0.75 -9.12
C TYR A 157 -19.57 0.52 -10.00
N LEU A 158 -18.44 0.97 -10.54
CA LEU A 158 -18.38 2.14 -11.42
C LEU A 158 -19.06 1.91 -12.76
N PHE A 159 -18.96 0.72 -13.34
CA PHE A 159 -19.71 0.35 -14.54
C PHE A 159 -21.22 0.41 -14.30
N LYS A 160 -21.70 -0.20 -13.20
CA LYS A 160 -23.13 -0.15 -12.83
C LYS A 160 -23.63 1.28 -12.60
N LYS A 161 -22.80 2.16 -12.03
CA LYS A 161 -23.17 3.58 -11.83
C LYS A 161 -23.21 4.36 -13.14
N LYS A 162 -22.37 4.02 -14.12
CA LYS A 162 -22.33 4.67 -15.45
C LYS A 162 -23.56 4.37 -16.31
N GLU A 163 -24.22 3.23 -16.08
CA GLU A 163 -25.43 2.79 -16.80
C GLU A 163 -26.73 3.41 -16.27
N ARG A 164 -26.68 4.06 -15.11
CA ARG A 164 -27.82 4.78 -14.51
C ARG A 164 -27.76 6.26 -14.88
#